data_AF-A0A956L2E8-F1
#
_entry.id   AF-A0A956L2E8-F1
#
_cell.length_a   1.000
_cell.length_b   1.000
_cell.length_c   1.000
_cell.angle_alpha   90.00
_cell.angle_beta   90.00
_cell.angle_gamma   90.00
#
_symmetry.space_group_name_H-M   'P 1'
#
loop_
_entity.id
_entity.type
_entity.pdbx_description
1 polymer ?
#
loop_
_entity_poly.entity_id
_entity_poly.type
_entity_poly.pdbx_seq_one_letter_code
_entity_poly.pdbx_strand_id
1 'polypeptide(L)'
;MNESIDQSTKQGPEASLHMGIATRGKLYALEGNHARALQYYRIAIRLTVQAKQPEIFFRHYLDCVMESLELTGAYDEVLAYCDKAIELYADSPPPNRLAKMDLATIHLRRGCVLLRRKETESARAAMKLAVDTARSAGGRLSLAETISRWLDAGFSVDPARLYAEQKRGGYFSVQRDKVDPSRAIELSEEELMAVGRF
;
A
#
# COMPACT_ATOMS: atom_id res chain seq x y z
N MET A 1 36.79 -10.57 22.39
CA MET A 1 37.06 -10.66 20.94
C MET A 1 35.73 -10.53 20.24
N ASN A 2 35.52 -9.41 19.54
CA ASN A 2 34.33 -9.11 18.75
C ASN A 2 34.38 -9.92 17.45
N GLU A 3 33.41 -10.79 17.23
CA GLU A 3 33.09 -11.28 15.89
C GLU A 3 31.87 -10.53 15.38
N SER A 4 32.15 -9.60 14.48
CA SER A 4 31.19 -8.84 13.69
C SER A 4 30.45 -9.79 12.76
N ILE A 5 29.15 -10.00 13.02
CA ILE A 5 28.26 -10.71 12.10
C ILE A 5 27.99 -9.77 10.92
N ASP A 6 28.70 -9.97 9.83
CA ASP A 6 28.35 -9.42 8.51
C ASP A 6 27.08 -10.13 8.02
N GLN A 7 25.92 -9.51 8.24
CA GLN A 7 24.64 -9.93 7.67
C GLN A 7 24.47 -9.36 6.25
N SER A 8 25.42 -9.62 5.35
CA SER A 8 25.20 -9.45 3.91
C SER A 8 24.34 -10.61 3.40
N THR A 9 23.03 -10.48 3.59
CA THR A 9 22.02 -11.46 3.17
C THR A 9 22.03 -11.61 1.64
N LYS A 10 22.74 -12.61 1.13
CA LYS A 10 22.61 -13.10 -0.24
C LYS A 10 21.22 -13.72 -0.40
N GLN A 11 20.23 -12.89 -0.75
CA GLN A 11 18.90 -13.34 -1.16
C GLN A 11 19.01 -14.12 -2.48
N GLY A 12 18.28 -15.24 -2.60
CA GLY A 12 18.34 -16.11 -3.77
C GLY A 12 17.88 -15.42 -5.07
N PRO A 13 18.19 -16.00 -6.24
CA PRO A 13 17.87 -15.42 -7.55
C PRO A 13 16.37 -15.12 -7.75
N GLU A 14 15.48 -15.91 -7.16
CA GLU A 14 14.03 -15.69 -7.20
C GLU A 14 13.57 -14.45 -6.42
N ALA A 15 14.21 -14.19 -5.27
CA ALA A 15 13.93 -12.99 -4.49
C ALA A 15 14.33 -11.72 -5.25
N SER A 16 15.44 -11.80 -6.00
CA SER A 16 15.89 -10.71 -6.89
C SER A 16 14.89 -10.43 -8.02
N LEU A 17 14.27 -11.48 -8.58
CA LEU A 17 13.37 -11.36 -9.75
C LEU A 17 12.08 -10.58 -9.42
N HIS A 18 11.32 -11.01 -8.42
CA HIS A 18 10.05 -10.34 -8.09
C HIS A 18 10.28 -8.89 -7.62
N MET A 19 11.41 -8.64 -6.93
CA MET A 19 11.80 -7.29 -6.53
C MET A 19 12.12 -6.41 -7.74
N GLY A 20 12.85 -6.94 -8.74
CA GLY A 20 13.18 -6.18 -9.93
C GLY A 20 11.95 -5.85 -10.78
N ILE A 21 11.03 -6.81 -10.94
CA ILE A 21 9.74 -6.61 -11.62
C ILE A 21 8.90 -5.56 -10.87
N ALA A 22 8.77 -5.68 -9.55
CA ALA A 22 8.06 -4.67 -8.76
C ALA A 22 8.71 -3.29 -8.86
N THR A 23 10.05 -3.22 -8.91
CA THR A 23 10.78 -1.96 -9.09
C THR A 23 10.45 -1.32 -10.43
N ARG A 24 10.33 -2.11 -11.51
CA ARG A 24 9.87 -1.60 -12.80
C ARG A 24 8.43 -1.08 -12.74
N GLY A 25 7.53 -1.80 -12.06
CA GLY A 25 6.17 -1.33 -11.81
C GLY A 25 6.12 0.03 -11.09
N LYS A 26 7.01 0.24 -10.12
CA LYS A 26 7.16 1.54 -9.42
C LYS A 26 7.60 2.66 -10.35
N LEU A 27 8.51 2.40 -11.27
CA LEU A 27 8.93 3.40 -12.27
C LEU A 27 7.75 3.81 -13.16
N TYR A 28 6.98 2.84 -13.68
CA TYR A 28 5.77 3.14 -14.45
C TYR A 28 4.74 3.94 -13.63
N ALA A 29 4.56 3.63 -12.34
CA ALA A 29 3.68 4.41 -11.46
C ALA A 29 4.17 5.86 -11.27
N LEU A 30 5.49 6.06 -11.12
CA LEU A 30 6.09 7.41 -11.02
C LEU A 30 5.94 8.21 -12.31
N GLU A 31 5.86 7.55 -13.46
CA GLU A 31 5.57 8.13 -14.78
C GLU A 31 4.07 8.39 -15.01
N GLY A 32 3.21 7.98 -14.07
CA GLY A 32 1.75 8.07 -14.20
C GLY A 32 1.11 6.94 -15.00
N ASN A 33 1.90 5.97 -15.50
CA ASN A 33 1.41 4.79 -16.20
C ASN A 33 0.97 3.69 -15.22
N HIS A 34 -0.10 3.96 -14.48
CA HIS A 34 -0.63 3.05 -13.48
C HIS A 34 -1.16 1.74 -14.06
N ALA A 35 -1.69 1.75 -15.29
CA ALA A 35 -2.14 0.54 -15.97
C ALA A 35 -0.99 -0.46 -16.15
N ARG A 36 0.17 0.02 -16.60
CA ARG A 36 1.37 -0.81 -16.73
C ARG A 36 1.93 -1.20 -15.37
N ALA A 37 1.97 -0.27 -14.41
CA ALA A 37 2.41 -0.57 -13.04
C ALA A 37 1.63 -1.74 -12.41
N LEU A 38 0.30 -1.76 -12.58
CA LEU A 38 -0.58 -2.82 -12.07
C LEU A 38 -0.26 -4.19 -12.68
N GLN A 39 0.10 -4.27 -13.97
CA GLN A 39 0.53 -5.53 -14.58
C GLN A 39 1.79 -6.07 -13.89
N TYR A 40 2.79 -5.22 -13.71
CA TYR A 40 4.04 -5.58 -13.02
C TYR A 40 3.83 -6.00 -11.57
N TYR A 41 3.00 -5.28 -10.81
CA TYR A 41 2.74 -5.64 -9.42
C TYR A 41 2.00 -6.97 -9.29
N ARG A 42 1.04 -7.27 -10.18
CA ARG A 42 0.35 -8.57 -10.20
C ARG A 42 1.32 -9.73 -10.44
N ILE A 43 2.31 -9.54 -11.32
CA ILE A 43 3.36 -10.53 -11.58
C ILE A 43 4.25 -10.70 -10.35
N ALA A 44 4.72 -9.60 -9.77
CA ALA A 44 5.56 -9.65 -8.58
C ALA A 44 4.86 -10.36 -7.41
N ILE A 45 3.56 -10.09 -7.20
CA ILE A 45 2.73 -10.80 -6.21
C ILE A 45 2.67 -12.29 -6.52
N ARG A 46 2.38 -12.68 -7.77
CA ARG A 46 2.31 -14.09 -8.17
C ARG A 46 3.62 -14.83 -7.88
N LEU A 47 4.76 -14.25 -8.27
CA LEU A 47 6.08 -14.82 -8.01
C LEU A 47 6.38 -14.94 -6.51
N THR A 48 6.02 -13.92 -5.73
CA THR A 48 6.17 -13.93 -4.26
C THR A 48 5.41 -15.09 -3.63
N VAL A 49 4.16 -15.30 -4.04
CA VAL A 49 3.31 -16.39 -3.54
C VAL A 49 3.84 -17.76 -3.98
N GLN A 50 4.22 -17.91 -5.25
CA GLN A 50 4.76 -19.16 -5.79
C GLN A 50 6.05 -19.58 -5.10
N ALA A 51 6.97 -18.64 -4.90
CA ALA A 51 8.25 -18.88 -4.23
C ALA A 51 8.15 -18.88 -2.69
N LYS A 52 6.94 -18.79 -2.13
CA LYS A 52 6.68 -18.74 -0.67
C LYS A 52 7.56 -17.73 0.06
N GLN A 53 7.77 -16.58 -0.58
CA GLN A 53 8.61 -15.51 -0.04
C GLN A 53 7.96 -14.90 1.21
N PRO A 54 8.75 -14.25 2.09
CA PRO A 54 8.21 -13.61 3.28
C PRO A 54 7.03 -12.68 3.00
N GLU A 55 6.00 -12.73 3.85
CA GLU A 55 4.73 -12.00 3.70
C GLU A 55 4.92 -10.48 3.51
N ILE A 56 6.01 -9.93 4.04
CA ILE A 56 6.35 -8.50 3.90
C ILE A 56 6.43 -8.06 2.42
N PHE A 57 6.88 -8.92 1.51
CA PHE A 57 6.93 -8.60 0.08
C PHE A 57 5.53 -8.53 -0.52
N PHE A 58 4.69 -9.54 -0.22
CA PHE A 58 3.30 -9.58 -0.68
C PHE A 58 2.56 -8.32 -0.26
N ARG A 59 2.69 -7.95 1.01
CA ARG A 59 2.06 -6.75 1.57
C ARG A 59 2.56 -5.46 0.95
N HIS A 60 3.87 -5.32 0.76
CA HIS A 60 4.45 -4.16 0.08
C HIS A 60 3.93 -4.01 -1.36
N TYR A 61 3.81 -5.10 -2.12
CA TYR A 61 3.29 -5.04 -3.49
C TYR A 61 1.80 -4.75 -3.54
N LEU A 62 1.05 -5.24 -2.55
CA LEU A 62 -0.36 -4.95 -2.41
C LEU A 62 -0.62 -3.48 -2.09
N ASP A 63 0.21 -2.86 -1.25
CA ASP A 63 0.19 -1.41 -1.03
C ASP A 63 0.45 -0.63 -2.33
N CYS A 64 1.38 -1.09 -3.16
CA CYS A 64 1.65 -0.47 -4.47
C CYS A 64 0.45 -0.60 -5.43
N VAL A 65 -0.25 -1.74 -5.43
CA VAL A 65 -1.48 -1.95 -6.20
C VAL A 65 -2.58 -0.98 -5.74
N MET A 66 -2.83 -0.94 -4.43
CA MET A 66 -3.85 -0.09 -3.81
C MET A 66 -3.59 1.39 -4.09
N GLU A 67 -2.34 1.82 -4.02
CA GLU A 67 -1.92 3.17 -4.39
C GLU A 67 -2.20 3.49 -5.85
N SER A 68 -1.82 2.62 -6.80
CA SER A 68 -2.12 2.83 -8.23
C SER A 68 -3.62 2.91 -8.50
N LEU A 69 -4.43 2.02 -7.90
CA LEU A 69 -5.88 2.02 -8.05
C LEU A 69 -6.49 3.32 -7.50
N GLU A 70 -6.05 3.77 -6.33
CA GLU A 70 -6.50 5.03 -5.74
C GLU A 70 -6.17 6.23 -6.64
N LEU A 71 -4.95 6.27 -7.19
CA LEU A 71 -4.49 7.38 -8.04
C LEU A 71 -5.21 7.41 -9.40
N THR A 72 -5.69 6.28 -9.90
CA THR A 72 -6.52 6.21 -11.12
C THR A 72 -8.01 6.38 -10.86
N GLY A 73 -8.43 6.59 -9.61
CA GLY A 73 -9.84 6.75 -9.28
C GLY A 73 -10.66 5.45 -9.23
N ALA A 74 -9.99 4.29 -9.21
CA ALA A 74 -10.62 2.98 -9.05
C ALA A 74 -10.99 2.72 -7.58
N TYR A 75 -11.81 3.62 -7.03
CA TYR A 75 -12.16 3.67 -5.62
C TYR A 75 -12.93 2.45 -5.13
N ASP A 76 -13.78 1.87 -5.98
CA ASP A 76 -14.58 0.70 -5.63
C ASP A 76 -13.70 -0.53 -5.40
N GLU A 77 -12.65 -0.72 -6.22
CA GLU A 77 -11.68 -1.80 -6.05
C GLU A 77 -10.88 -1.61 -4.76
N VAL A 78 -10.48 -0.38 -4.46
CA VAL A 78 -9.79 -0.04 -3.19
C VAL A 78 -10.68 -0.33 -1.99
N LEU A 79 -11.95 0.08 -2.03
CA LEU A 79 -12.89 -0.16 -0.93
C LEU A 79 -13.18 -1.66 -0.76
N ALA A 80 -13.40 -2.40 -1.85
CA ALA A 80 -13.61 -3.85 -1.79
C ALA A 80 -12.40 -4.56 -1.15
N TYR A 81 -11.18 -4.13 -1.45
CA TYR A 81 -9.98 -4.64 -0.79
C TYR A 81 -9.96 -4.29 0.70
N CYS A 82 -10.20 -3.01 1.06
CA CYS A 82 -10.23 -2.58 2.45
C CYS A 82 -11.27 -3.37 3.26
N ASP A 83 -12.47 -3.56 2.72
CA ASP A 83 -13.55 -4.27 3.39
C ASP A 83 -13.19 -5.74 3.61
N LYS A 84 -12.63 -6.42 2.59
CA LYS A 84 -12.15 -7.81 2.73
C LYS A 84 -11.03 -7.95 3.77
N ALA A 85 -10.10 -6.99 3.81
CA ALA A 85 -9.02 -7.02 4.80
C ALA A 85 -9.53 -6.76 6.23
N ILE A 86 -10.51 -5.87 6.39
CA ILE A 86 -11.18 -5.60 7.66
C ILE A 86 -11.96 -6.85 8.13
N GLU A 87 -12.70 -7.50 7.24
CA GLU A 87 -13.43 -8.76 7.53
C GLU A 87 -12.48 -9.85 8.01
N LEU A 88 -11.34 -10.05 7.34
CA LEU A 88 -10.33 -11.02 7.76
C LEU A 88 -9.80 -10.74 9.18
N TYR A 89 -9.61 -9.47 9.54
CA TYR A 89 -9.19 -9.10 10.90
C TYR A 89 -10.32 -9.14 11.93
N ALA A 90 -11.58 -9.12 11.50
CA ALA A 90 -12.71 -9.37 12.39
C ALA A 90 -12.80 -10.86 12.76
N ASP A 91 -12.60 -11.75 11.77
CA ASP A 91 -12.58 -13.20 11.97
C ASP A 91 -11.32 -13.68 12.70
N SER A 92 -10.19 -13.03 12.44
CA SER A 92 -8.90 -13.34 13.07
C SER A 92 -8.23 -12.06 13.57
N PRO A 93 -8.47 -11.67 14.84
CA PRO A 93 -7.95 -10.43 15.39
C PRO A 93 -6.43 -10.27 15.20
N PRO A 94 -5.93 -9.05 14.94
CA PRO A 94 -4.53 -8.83 14.61
C PRO A 94 -3.59 -9.37 15.71
N PRO A 95 -2.70 -10.34 15.40
CA PRO A 95 -1.99 -11.12 16.42
C PRO A 95 -0.85 -10.35 17.10
N ASN A 96 -0.40 -9.24 16.52
CA ASN A 96 0.74 -8.48 17.03
C ASN A 96 0.61 -6.98 16.69
N ARG A 97 1.54 -6.19 17.22
CA ARG A 97 1.58 -4.74 17.01
C ARG A 97 1.63 -4.35 15.53
N LEU A 98 2.41 -5.09 14.71
CA LEU A 98 2.53 -4.80 13.29
C LEU A 98 1.18 -4.98 12.59
N ALA A 99 0.54 -6.14 12.77
CA ALA A 99 -0.80 -6.43 12.22
C ALA A 99 -1.86 -5.39 12.63
N LYS A 100 -1.81 -4.87 13.87
CA LYS A 100 -2.70 -3.79 14.30
C LYS A 100 -2.43 -2.47 13.56
N MET A 101 -1.15 -2.13 13.34
CA MET A 101 -0.79 -0.94 12.55
C MET A 101 -1.21 -1.07 11.09
N ASP A 102 -1.26 -2.30 10.57
CA ASP A 102 -1.74 -2.56 9.21
C ASP A 102 -3.23 -2.34 9.09
N LEU A 103 -4.02 -2.89 10.01
CA LEU A 103 -5.45 -2.61 10.10
C LEU A 103 -5.72 -1.11 10.24
N ALA A 104 -4.93 -0.39 11.05
CA ALA A 104 -5.03 1.06 11.16
C ALA A 104 -4.78 1.77 9.82
N THR A 105 -3.78 1.32 9.05
CA THR A 105 -3.45 1.86 7.73
C THR A 105 -4.53 1.54 6.70
N ILE A 106 -5.16 0.36 6.77
CA ILE A 106 -6.32 -0.02 5.96
C ILE A 106 -7.49 0.91 6.23
N HIS A 107 -7.82 1.19 7.50
CA HIS A 107 -8.86 2.15 7.86
C HIS A 107 -8.55 3.56 7.37
N LEU A 108 -7.29 4.01 7.48
CA LEU A 108 -6.85 5.30 6.95
C LEU A 108 -7.09 5.37 5.43
N ARG A 109 -6.68 4.34 4.68
CA ARG A 109 -6.88 4.29 3.23
C ARG A 109 -8.36 4.28 2.84
N ARG A 110 -9.17 3.47 3.53
CA ARG A 110 -10.63 3.47 3.36
C ARG A 110 -11.21 4.86 3.56
N GLY A 111 -10.84 5.56 4.63
CA GLY A 111 -11.31 6.92 4.89
C GLY A 111 -10.87 7.93 3.82
N CYS A 112 -9.62 7.88 3.35
CA CYS A 112 -9.14 8.74 2.26
C CYS A 112 -9.96 8.55 0.97
N VAL A 113 -10.25 7.30 0.60
CA VAL A 113 -11.06 6.99 -0.60
C VAL A 113 -12.52 7.43 -0.44
N LEU A 114 -13.11 7.25 0.75
CA LEU A 114 -14.46 7.73 1.03
C LEU A 114 -14.57 9.26 0.94
N LEU A 115 -13.54 10.00 1.35
CA LEU A 115 -13.49 11.46 1.14
C LEU A 115 -13.45 11.82 -0.34
N ARG A 116 -12.68 11.08 -1.15
CA ARG A 116 -12.66 11.27 -2.62
C ARG A 116 -14.02 10.96 -3.26
N ARG A 117 -14.81 10.06 -2.66
CA ARG A 117 -16.22 9.77 -3.01
C ARG A 117 -17.24 10.72 -2.37
N LYS A 118 -16.81 11.70 -1.58
CA LYS A 118 -17.67 12.65 -0.83
C LYS A 118 -18.57 11.99 0.22
N GLU A 119 -18.23 10.78 0.66
CA GLU A 119 -18.93 10.02 1.70
C GLU A 119 -18.39 10.38 3.09
N THR A 120 -18.66 11.63 3.51
CA THR A 120 -18.03 12.26 4.67
C THR A 120 -18.25 11.52 5.99
N GLU A 121 -19.46 11.04 6.26
CA GLU A 121 -19.76 10.33 7.52
C GLU A 121 -19.07 8.96 7.59
N SER A 122 -19.11 8.20 6.49
CA SER A 122 -18.37 6.94 6.35
C SER A 122 -16.86 7.16 6.50
N ALA A 123 -16.34 8.25 5.92
CA ALA A 123 -14.93 8.63 6.06
C ALA A 123 -14.56 8.99 7.50
N ARG A 124 -15.41 9.75 8.20
CA ARG A 124 -15.23 10.09 9.62
C ARG A 124 -15.14 8.83 10.48
N ALA A 125 -16.06 7.88 10.30
CA ALA A 125 -16.04 6.62 11.01
C ALA A 125 -14.73 5.85 10.75
N ALA A 126 -14.30 5.77 9.48
CA ALA A 126 -13.04 5.12 9.11
C ALA A 126 -11.80 5.82 9.71
N MET A 127 -11.77 7.15 9.73
CA MET A 127 -10.68 7.92 10.32
C MET A 127 -10.58 7.71 11.83
N LYS A 128 -11.73 7.66 12.53
CA LYS A 128 -11.77 7.34 13.95
C LYS A 128 -11.21 5.94 14.23
N LEU A 129 -11.63 4.94 13.45
CA LEU A 129 -11.10 3.58 13.55
C LEU A 129 -9.59 3.52 13.28
N ALA A 130 -9.09 4.26 12.29
CA ALA A 130 -7.66 4.34 12.01
C ALA A 130 -6.86 4.89 13.21
N VAL A 131 -7.33 5.99 13.81
CA VAL A 131 -6.70 6.61 14.97
C VAL A 131 -6.75 5.71 16.20
N ASP A 132 -7.90 5.16 16.52
CA ASP A 132 -8.09 4.32 17.71
C ASP A 132 -7.29 3.02 17.61
N THR A 133 -7.33 2.37 16.44
CA THR A 133 -6.57 1.13 16.19
C THR A 133 -5.06 1.40 16.31
N ALA A 134 -4.54 2.48 15.71
CA ALA A 134 -3.13 2.85 15.83
C ALA A 134 -2.72 3.11 17.29
N ARG A 135 -3.54 3.84 18.05
CA ARG A 135 -3.29 4.11 19.48
C ARG A 135 -3.30 2.83 20.32
N SER A 136 -4.23 1.92 20.06
CA SER A 136 -4.29 0.62 20.75
C SER A 136 -3.05 -0.26 20.49
N ALA A 137 -2.38 -0.06 19.35
CA ALA A 137 -1.11 -0.70 19.02
C ALA A 137 0.10 0.01 19.66
N GLY A 138 -0.09 1.15 20.33
CA GLY A 138 0.96 2.03 20.82
C GLY A 138 1.68 2.81 19.71
N GLY A 139 1.03 3.00 18.57
CA GLY A 139 1.52 3.78 17.43
C GLY A 139 0.66 5.01 17.17
N ARG A 140 0.94 5.70 16.05
CA ARG A 140 0.20 6.90 15.61
C ARG A 140 0.20 6.98 14.09
N LEU A 141 -0.91 7.46 13.54
CA LEU A 141 -1.05 7.84 12.12
C LEU A 141 -1.37 9.33 12.05
N SER A 142 -0.33 10.16 11.83
CA SER A 142 -0.46 11.63 11.85
C SER A 142 -1.45 12.15 10.79
N LEU A 143 -1.50 11.49 9.63
CA LEU A 143 -2.47 11.81 8.58
C LEU A 143 -3.91 11.56 9.05
N ALA A 144 -4.18 10.40 9.65
CA ALA A 144 -5.50 10.06 10.18
C ALA A 144 -5.95 11.06 11.27
N GLU A 145 -5.05 11.41 12.19
CA GLU A 145 -5.34 12.41 13.24
C GLU A 145 -5.59 13.81 12.66
N THR A 146 -4.86 14.19 11.60
CA THR A 146 -5.05 15.49 10.94
C THR A 146 -6.39 15.56 10.24
N ILE A 147 -6.73 14.53 9.45
CA ILE A 147 -8.00 14.46 8.74
C ILE A 147 -9.17 14.37 9.74
N SER A 148 -9.06 13.54 10.79
CA SER A 148 -10.09 13.43 11.83
C SER A 148 -10.39 14.80 12.46
N ARG A 149 -9.36 15.58 12.82
CA ARG A 149 -9.55 16.93 13.37
C ARG A 149 -10.27 17.87 12.41
N TRP A 150 -10.00 17.78 11.11
CA TRP A 150 -10.71 18.59 10.11
C TRP A 150 -12.18 18.21 10.03
N LEU A 151 -12.46 16.91 10.00
CA LEU A 151 -13.83 16.41 9.98
C LEU A 151 -14.57 16.81 11.27
N ASP A 152 -13.97 16.67 12.44
CA ASP A 152 -14.57 17.03 13.74
C ASP A 152 -14.85 18.54 13.86
N ALA A 153 -14.02 19.37 13.21
CA ALA A 153 -14.26 20.79 13.08
C ALA A 153 -15.32 21.16 12.02
N GLY A 154 -15.90 20.18 11.32
CA GLY A 154 -16.90 20.40 10.27
C GLY A 154 -16.33 20.92 8.95
N PHE A 155 -15.02 20.84 8.73
CA PHE A 155 -14.41 21.27 7.48
C PHE A 155 -14.67 20.27 6.35
N SER A 156 -14.97 20.81 5.16
CA SER A 156 -14.89 20.03 3.93
C SER A 156 -13.43 19.72 3.61
N VAL A 157 -13.16 18.46 3.27
CA VAL A 157 -11.83 18.02 2.89
C VAL A 157 -11.72 18.05 1.37
N ASP A 158 -11.11 19.10 0.85
CA ASP A 158 -10.81 19.23 -0.58
C ASP A 158 -9.85 18.12 -1.06
N PRO A 159 -10.10 17.48 -2.22
CA PRO A 159 -9.25 16.41 -2.74
C PRO A 159 -7.78 16.80 -2.98
N ALA A 160 -7.50 18.03 -3.42
CA ALA A 160 -6.13 18.48 -3.64
C ALA A 160 -5.41 18.68 -2.30
N ARG A 161 -6.10 19.23 -1.30
CA ARG A 161 -5.58 19.33 0.07
C ARG A 161 -5.34 17.96 0.69
N LEU A 162 -6.27 17.01 0.54
CA LEU A 162 -6.09 15.62 0.99
C LEU A 162 -4.84 15.00 0.36
N TYR A 163 -4.68 15.16 -0.95
CA TYR A 163 -3.53 14.62 -1.67
C TYR A 163 -2.20 15.24 -1.23
N ALA A 164 -2.17 16.55 -0.98
CA ALA A 164 -0.99 17.24 -0.45
C ALA A 164 -0.59 16.71 0.92
N GLU A 165 -1.57 16.47 1.80
CA GLU A 165 -1.33 15.85 3.11
C GLU A 165 -0.87 14.40 3.03
N GLN A 166 -1.47 13.61 2.14
CA GLN A 166 -1.04 12.24 1.85
C GLN A 166 0.44 12.21 1.46
N LYS A 167 0.85 13.07 0.52
CA LYS A 167 2.25 13.20 0.11
C LYS A 167 3.17 13.59 1.27
N ARG A 168 2.80 14.64 2.02
CA ARG A 168 3.59 15.12 3.16
C ARG A 168 3.76 14.05 4.25
N GLY A 169 2.72 13.27 4.50
CA GLY A 169 2.70 12.23 5.51
C GLY A 169 3.32 10.90 5.09
N GLY A 170 3.88 10.79 3.88
CA GLY A 170 4.45 9.54 3.37
C GLY A 170 3.42 8.43 3.16
N TYR A 171 2.16 8.79 2.88
CA TYR A 171 1.05 7.86 2.65
C TYR A 171 1.28 6.94 1.44
N PHE A 172 1.94 7.48 0.42
CA PHE A 172 2.31 6.75 -0.79
C PHE A 172 3.65 6.06 -0.59
N SER A 173 3.68 4.76 -0.86
CA SER A 173 4.86 3.91 -0.77
C SER A 173 5.82 4.12 -1.94
N VAL A 174 5.30 4.50 -3.11
CA VAL A 174 6.08 4.71 -4.32
C VAL A 174 6.54 6.17 -4.37
N GLN A 175 7.81 6.39 -4.05
CA GLN A 175 8.43 7.72 -4.01
C GLN A 175 9.75 7.71 -4.79
N ARG A 176 10.01 8.80 -5.53
CA ARG A 176 11.14 8.89 -6.47
C ARG A 176 12.50 8.69 -5.80
N ASP A 177 12.64 9.11 -4.55
CA ASP A 177 13.83 8.96 -3.71
C ASP A 177 14.04 7.54 -3.16
N LYS A 178 13.00 6.68 -3.19
CA LYS A 178 13.01 5.30 -2.65
C LYS A 178 13.07 4.21 -3.72
N VAL A 179 13.05 4.59 -4.99
CA VAL A 179 13.08 3.64 -6.12
C VAL A 179 14.43 3.72 -6.78
N ASP A 180 15.18 2.62 -6.75
CA ASP A 180 16.45 2.48 -7.45
C ASP A 180 16.21 1.90 -8.86
N PRO A 181 16.32 2.70 -9.93
CA PRO A 181 16.02 2.22 -11.28
C PRO A 181 16.97 1.14 -11.78
N SER A 182 18.19 1.04 -11.23
CA SER A 182 19.20 0.05 -11.66
C SER A 182 18.78 -1.40 -11.38
N ARG A 183 17.83 -1.59 -10.47
CA ARG A 183 17.29 -2.89 -10.09
C ARG A 183 16.07 -3.31 -10.92
N ALA A 184 15.57 -2.43 -11.79
CA ALA A 184 14.31 -2.64 -12.48
C ALA A 184 14.44 -3.64 -13.64
N ILE A 185 13.67 -4.73 -13.57
CA ILE A 185 13.60 -5.74 -14.63
C ILE A 185 12.43 -5.40 -15.55
N GLU A 186 12.72 -5.15 -16.83
CA GLU A 186 11.69 -5.00 -17.86
C GLU A 186 11.26 -6.38 -18.35
N LEU A 187 9.95 -6.55 -18.53
CA LEU A 187 9.34 -7.71 -19.13
C LEU A 187 8.93 -7.38 -20.57
N SER A 188 9.08 -8.35 -21.46
CA SER A 188 8.52 -8.30 -22.81
C SER A 188 7.00 -8.29 -22.79
N GLU A 189 6.38 -7.83 -23.89
CA GLU A 189 4.91 -7.90 -24.02
C GLU A 189 4.39 -9.34 -23.95
N GLU A 190 5.16 -10.31 -24.44
CA GLU A 190 4.79 -11.73 -24.36
C GLU A 190 4.69 -12.21 -22.90
N GLU A 191 5.70 -11.87 -22.07
CA GLU A 191 5.72 -12.21 -20.64
C GLU A 191 4.54 -11.57 -19.89
N LEU A 192 4.20 -10.34 -20.23
CA LEU A 192 3.07 -9.63 -19.60
C LEU A 192 1.72 -10.22 -20.00
N MET A 193 1.57 -10.60 -21.27
CA MET A 193 0.35 -11.23 -21.78
C MET A 193 0.18 -12.67 -21.29
N ALA A 194 1.28 -13.41 -21.10
CA ALA A 194 1.24 -14.76 -20.52
C ALA A 194 0.69 -14.75 -19.08
N VAL A 195 0.90 -13.66 -18.35
CA VAL A 195 0.42 -13.51 -16.98
C VAL A 195 -1.05 -13.07 -16.93
N GLY A 196 -1.49 -12.24 -17.90
CA GLY A 196 -2.84 -11.67 -17.97
C GLY A 196 -3.95 -12.63 -18.43
N ARG A 197 -3.65 -13.86 -18.85
CA ARG A 197 -4.64 -14.86 -19.28
C ARG A 197 -5.09 -15.81 -18.15
N PHE A 198 -5.36 -15.34 -16.93
CA PHE A 198 -6.02 -16.15 -15.91
C PHE A 198 -6.83 -15.28 -14.96
#